data_AF-A0A2A4IRL0-F1
#
_entry.id   AF-A0A2A4IRL0-F1
#
_cell.length_a   1.000
_cell.length_b   1.000
_cell.length_c   1.000
_cell.angle_alpha   90.00
_cell.angle_beta   90.00
_cell.angle_gamma   90.00
#
_symmetry.space_group_name_H-M   'P 1'
#
loop_
_entity.id
_entity.type
_entity.pdbx_description
1 polymer ?
#
loop_
_entity_poly.entity_id
_entity_poly.type
_entity_poly.pdbx_seq_one_letter_code
_entity_poly.pdbx_strand_id
1 'polypeptide(L)'
;MEKNISKETLKLLLEMQQNEVTEHAVYLNLAKFVKKEDDKKVLIRIAKEEYAHAKILEKYTNKKLKPNKFKVLKFFVLSFIFGYTFVIKIMEGGEKDAEYIYSKIVEEVPDAKKIAFEEDEHEKNLIDILDEERLKYVGSMVLGLSDALVEISGTLAGLSFALQNNRLVALSGIITGISATLSMASSEYLSAKADGDKNAFKSSSYTGIMYLITVTLLILPYLIYPNNHYLYALITMLCIVVFIIFFFTYYISVAKSLPFKKRFLEMAGISLTVAGISFLVGLLVKQFLGIDI
;
A
#
# COMPACT_ATOMS: atom_id res chain seq x y z
N MET A 1 -46.52 9.07 -4.75
CA MET A 1 -46.51 7.95 -5.72
C MET A 1 -45.41 7.01 -5.28
N GLU A 2 -45.75 5.87 -4.68
CA GLU A 2 -44.80 4.77 -4.52
C GLU A 2 -44.49 4.23 -5.92
N LYS A 3 -43.37 4.66 -6.51
CA LYS A 3 -42.80 3.95 -7.65
C LYS A 3 -42.38 2.57 -7.12
N ASN A 4 -42.85 1.50 -7.77
CA ASN A 4 -42.42 0.14 -7.46
C ASN A 4 -40.91 0.03 -7.74
N ILE A 5 -40.10 0.18 -6.69
CA ILE A 5 -38.65 -0.03 -6.75
C ILE A 5 -38.42 -1.52 -7.04
N SER A 6 -37.61 -1.82 -8.06
CA SER A 6 -37.33 -3.21 -8.41
C SER A 6 -36.58 -3.92 -7.27
N LYS A 7 -36.69 -5.25 -7.16
CA LYS A 7 -35.94 -6.00 -6.13
C LYS A 7 -34.43 -5.85 -6.29
N GLU A 8 -33.96 -5.68 -7.52
CA GLU A 8 -32.55 -5.45 -7.84
C GLU A 8 -32.11 -4.07 -7.37
N THR A 9 -32.89 -3.03 -7.66
CA THR A 9 -32.68 -1.66 -7.18
C THR A 9 -32.71 -1.59 -5.65
N LEU A 10 -33.64 -2.30 -4.99
CA LEU A 10 -33.72 -2.33 -3.53
C LEU A 10 -32.47 -2.96 -2.90
N LYS A 11 -31.94 -4.04 -3.47
CA LYS A 11 -30.70 -4.66 -2.99
C LYS A 11 -29.53 -3.69 -3.12
N LEU A 12 -29.45 -3.00 -4.25
CA LEU A 12 -28.43 -2.00 -4.52
C LEU A 12 -28.50 -0.82 -3.54
N LEU A 13 -29.70 -0.27 -3.31
CA LEU A 13 -29.92 0.80 -2.33
C LEU A 13 -29.51 0.40 -0.91
N LEU A 14 -29.71 -0.87 -0.51
CA LEU A 14 -29.25 -1.38 0.78
C LEU A 14 -27.72 -1.46 0.87
N GLU A 15 -27.05 -1.87 -0.21
CA GLU A 15 -25.58 -1.89 -0.27
C GLU A 15 -25.01 -0.47 -0.20
N MET A 16 -25.59 0.47 -0.93
CA MET A 16 -25.22 1.89 -0.92
C MET A 16 -25.44 2.49 0.47
N GLN A 17 -26.63 2.33 1.05
CA GLN A 17 -26.93 2.80 2.40
C GLN A 17 -25.95 2.21 3.44
N GLN A 18 -25.54 0.95 3.28
CA GLN A 18 -24.57 0.33 4.18
C GLN A 18 -23.18 0.94 4.04
N ASN A 19 -22.77 1.33 2.83
CA ASN A 19 -21.50 2.02 2.58
C ASN A 19 -21.51 3.40 3.22
N GLU A 20 -22.51 4.23 2.91
CA GLU A 20 -22.67 5.61 3.43
C GLU A 20 -22.64 5.67 4.98
N VAL A 21 -23.38 4.76 5.63
CA VAL A 21 -23.36 4.65 7.11
C VAL A 21 -21.99 4.19 7.63
N THR A 22 -21.26 3.39 6.87
CA THR A 22 -19.90 2.94 7.21
C THR A 22 -18.88 4.05 6.98
N GLU A 23 -18.90 4.73 5.83
CA GLU A 23 -18.06 5.86 5.46
C GLU A 23 -18.19 6.99 6.47
N HIS A 24 -19.41 7.37 6.84
CA HIS A 24 -19.68 8.28 7.96
C HIS A 24 -18.85 7.95 9.22
N ALA A 25 -18.90 6.68 9.65
CA ALA A 25 -18.21 6.24 10.85
C ALA A 25 -16.68 6.20 10.68
N VAL A 26 -16.20 5.90 9.47
CA VAL A 26 -14.77 5.90 9.13
C VAL A 26 -14.24 7.33 9.14
N TYR A 27 -14.87 8.27 8.43
CA TYR A 27 -14.45 9.67 8.38
C TYR A 27 -14.44 10.32 9.78
N LEU A 28 -15.45 10.07 10.61
CA LEU A 28 -15.43 10.53 12.02
C LEU A 28 -14.29 9.94 12.84
N ASN A 29 -13.89 8.70 12.57
CA ASN A 29 -12.74 8.09 13.25
C ASN A 29 -11.42 8.67 12.74
N LEU A 30 -11.25 8.86 11.43
CA LEU A 30 -10.05 9.49 10.86
C LEU A 30 -9.85 10.91 11.42
N ALA A 31 -10.92 11.71 11.49
CA ALA A 31 -10.90 13.07 12.00
C ALA A 31 -10.37 13.21 13.44
N LYS A 32 -10.37 12.13 14.24
CA LYS A 32 -9.82 12.14 15.62
C LYS A 32 -8.29 12.16 15.66
N PHE A 33 -7.63 11.69 14.60
CA PHE A 33 -6.18 11.50 14.56
C PHE A 33 -5.47 12.43 13.57
N VAL A 34 -6.25 13.16 12.76
CA VAL A 34 -5.72 14.18 11.85
C VAL A 34 -5.25 15.40 12.63
N LYS A 35 -3.98 15.80 12.40
CA LYS A 35 -3.33 16.90 13.13
C LYS A 35 -3.73 18.29 12.61
N LYS A 36 -3.96 18.42 11.30
CA LYS A 36 -4.30 19.69 10.65
C LYS A 36 -5.79 19.96 10.86
N GLU A 37 -6.10 21.09 11.48
CA GLU A 37 -7.47 21.41 11.88
C GLU A 37 -8.39 21.63 10.66
N ASP A 38 -7.86 22.12 9.55
CA ASP A 38 -8.62 22.30 8.31
C ASP A 38 -9.04 20.96 7.71
N ASP A 39 -8.11 20.01 7.57
CA ASP A 39 -8.37 18.66 7.06
C ASP A 39 -9.40 17.94 7.94
N LYS A 40 -9.27 18.09 9.27
CA LYS A 40 -10.23 17.55 10.24
C LYS A 40 -11.64 18.11 10.05
N LYS A 41 -11.77 19.42 9.79
CA LYS A 41 -13.08 20.03 9.52
C LYS A 41 -13.70 19.48 8.24
N VAL A 42 -12.90 19.28 7.19
CA VAL A 42 -13.39 18.70 5.93
C VAL A 42 -13.88 17.27 6.15
N LEU A 43 -13.12 16.42 6.85
CA LEU A 43 -13.54 15.05 7.17
C LEU A 43 -14.82 14.99 8.01
N ILE A 44 -14.99 15.91 8.98
CA ILE A 44 -16.22 15.99 9.77
C ILE A 44 -17.41 16.48 8.93
N ARG A 45 -17.18 17.39 7.98
CA ARG A 45 -18.20 17.88 7.06
C ARG A 45 -18.69 16.75 6.16
N ILE A 46 -17.77 16.07 5.48
CA ILE A 46 -18.07 14.92 4.60
C ILE A 46 -18.79 13.84 5.39
N ALA A 47 -18.30 13.48 6.58
CA ALA A 47 -19.00 12.51 7.42
C ALA A 47 -20.48 12.88 7.69
N LYS A 48 -20.81 14.16 7.85
CA LYS A 48 -22.21 14.58 8.05
C LYS A 48 -23.03 14.47 6.76
N GLU A 49 -22.42 14.71 5.61
CA GLU A 49 -23.01 14.58 4.28
C GLU A 49 -23.33 13.10 3.99
N GLU A 50 -22.38 12.18 4.19
CA GLU A 50 -22.57 10.71 4.15
C GLU A 50 -23.77 10.24 5.03
N TYR A 51 -23.88 10.80 6.23
CA TYR A 51 -24.99 10.46 7.12
C TYR A 51 -26.33 11.00 6.62
N ALA A 52 -26.33 12.13 5.90
CA ALA A 52 -27.51 12.67 5.25
C ALA A 52 -27.91 11.80 4.04
N HIS A 53 -26.96 11.36 3.23
CA HIS A 53 -27.17 10.42 2.13
C HIS A 53 -27.76 9.10 2.62
N ALA A 54 -27.16 8.50 3.66
CA ALA A 54 -27.70 7.31 4.32
C ALA A 54 -29.17 7.45 4.76
N LYS A 55 -29.56 8.64 5.25
CA LYS A 55 -30.95 8.94 5.64
C LYS A 55 -31.87 9.14 4.43
N ILE A 56 -31.37 9.67 3.32
CA ILE A 56 -32.13 9.75 2.08
C ILE A 56 -32.43 8.33 1.60
N LEU A 57 -31.41 7.47 1.55
CA LEU A 57 -31.55 6.07 1.16
C LEU A 57 -32.47 5.28 2.10
N GLU A 58 -32.44 5.56 3.42
CA GLU A 58 -33.35 4.98 4.41
C GLU A 58 -34.83 5.16 4.05
N LYS A 59 -35.21 6.28 3.41
CA LYS A 59 -36.60 6.53 2.97
C LYS A 59 -37.05 5.55 1.88
N TYR A 60 -36.12 5.08 1.06
CA TYR A 60 -36.39 4.15 -0.03
C TYR A 60 -36.26 2.69 0.43
N THR A 61 -35.30 2.39 1.31
CA THR A 61 -35.08 1.03 1.81
C THR A 61 -36.01 0.64 2.96
N ASN A 62 -36.60 1.63 3.65
CA ASN A 62 -37.35 1.48 4.89
C ASN A 62 -36.59 0.69 5.98
N LYS A 63 -35.26 0.75 5.97
CA LYS A 63 -34.40 0.06 6.94
C LYS A 63 -33.36 1.01 7.50
N LYS A 64 -33.25 1.04 8.82
CA LYS A 64 -32.19 1.78 9.52
C LYS A 64 -30.97 0.89 9.70
N LEU A 65 -29.94 1.09 8.87
CA LEU A 65 -28.69 0.34 8.96
C LEU A 65 -27.74 0.94 10.01
N LYS A 66 -26.82 0.10 10.51
CA LYS A 66 -25.75 0.49 11.43
C LYS A 66 -24.39 0.34 10.74
N PRO A 67 -23.36 1.10 11.15
CA PRO A 67 -22.03 0.99 10.55
C PRO A 67 -21.49 -0.43 10.70
N ASN A 68 -20.87 -0.95 9.65
CA ASN A 68 -20.22 -2.26 9.72
C ASN A 68 -18.93 -2.14 10.57
N LYS A 69 -19.00 -2.60 11.83
CA LYS A 69 -17.90 -2.52 12.79
C LYS A 69 -16.59 -3.14 12.27
N PHE A 70 -16.68 -4.22 11.49
CA PHE A 70 -15.49 -4.87 10.93
C PHE A 70 -14.83 -4.02 9.85
N LYS A 71 -15.61 -3.42 8.93
CA LYS A 71 -15.08 -2.47 7.94
C LYS A 71 -14.48 -1.24 8.61
N VAL A 72 -15.16 -0.68 9.62
CA VAL A 72 -14.65 0.48 10.38
C VAL A 72 -13.32 0.15 11.07
N LEU A 73 -13.21 -1.03 11.71
CA LEU A 73 -11.97 -1.49 12.33
C LEU A 73 -10.86 -1.70 11.29
N LYS A 74 -11.18 -2.31 10.15
CA LYS A 74 -10.23 -2.51 9.05
C LYS A 74 -9.64 -1.17 8.59
N PHE A 75 -10.49 -0.19 8.29
CA PHE A 75 -10.02 1.13 7.85
C PHE A 75 -9.27 1.89 8.93
N PHE A 76 -9.66 1.74 10.19
CA PHE A 76 -8.87 2.26 11.31
C PHE A 76 -7.45 1.68 11.35
N VAL A 77 -7.32 0.35 11.28
CA VAL A 77 -6.00 -0.32 11.26
C VAL A 77 -5.18 0.11 10.05
N LEU A 78 -5.81 0.19 8.87
CA LEU A 78 -5.14 0.68 7.66
C LEU A 78 -4.68 2.13 7.80
N SER A 79 -5.48 3.01 8.42
CA SER A 79 -5.09 4.41 8.63
C SER A 79 -3.89 4.56 9.55
N PHE A 80 -3.77 3.68 10.54
CA PHE A 80 -2.63 3.66 11.45
C PHE A 80 -1.35 3.19 10.74
N ILE A 81 -1.44 2.11 9.97
CA ILE A 81 -0.30 1.52 9.26
C ILE A 81 0.15 2.42 8.10
N PHE A 82 -0.78 2.82 7.23
CA PHE A 82 -0.47 3.45 5.94
C PHE A 82 -0.69 4.96 5.89
N GLY A 83 -1.36 5.54 6.89
CA GLY A 83 -1.81 6.93 6.89
C GLY A 83 -3.28 7.05 6.49
N TYR A 84 -3.91 8.15 6.89
CA TYR A 84 -5.33 8.39 6.62
C TYR A 84 -5.59 8.71 5.15
N THR A 85 -4.63 9.34 4.45
CA THR A 85 -4.68 9.64 3.01
C THR A 85 -4.84 8.36 2.18
N PHE A 86 -4.15 7.29 2.57
CA PHE A 86 -4.26 6.00 1.92
C PHE A 86 -5.67 5.40 2.07
N VAL A 87 -6.26 5.54 3.25
CA VAL A 87 -7.62 5.05 3.52
C VAL A 87 -8.65 5.84 2.73
N ILE A 88 -8.54 7.16 2.70
CA ILE A 88 -9.38 8.04 1.87
C ILE A 88 -9.30 7.58 0.42
N LYS A 89 -8.09 7.43 -0.16
CA LYS A 89 -7.93 6.94 -1.55
C LYS A 89 -8.58 5.58 -1.81
N ILE A 90 -8.59 4.66 -0.84
CA ILE A 90 -9.29 3.37 -1.00
C ILE A 90 -10.80 3.55 -1.01
N MET A 91 -11.33 4.45 -0.16
CA MET A 91 -12.77 4.74 -0.08
C MET A 91 -13.26 5.40 -1.38
N GLU A 92 -12.57 6.45 -1.85
CA GLU A 92 -12.83 7.09 -3.15
C GLU A 92 -12.84 6.11 -4.33
N GLY A 93 -11.91 5.14 -4.30
CA GLY A 93 -11.84 4.12 -5.34
C GLY A 93 -13.09 3.23 -5.41
N GLY A 94 -13.81 3.06 -4.29
CA GLY A 94 -15.08 2.34 -4.23
C GLY A 94 -16.30 3.19 -4.63
N GLU A 95 -16.23 4.50 -4.44
CA GLU A 95 -17.31 5.44 -4.76
C GLU A 95 -17.46 5.70 -6.27
N LYS A 96 -16.38 5.57 -7.06
CA LYS A 96 -16.46 5.66 -8.54
C LYS A 96 -17.38 4.64 -9.18
N ASP A 97 -17.45 3.44 -8.59
CA ASP A 97 -18.41 2.43 -9.02
C ASP A 97 -19.85 2.83 -8.62
N ALA A 98 -20.01 3.56 -7.51
CA ALA A 98 -21.30 4.05 -7.01
C ALA A 98 -21.89 5.17 -7.87
N GLU A 99 -21.10 6.09 -8.45
CA GLU A 99 -21.60 7.13 -9.38
C GLU A 99 -22.24 6.51 -10.63
N TYR A 100 -21.56 5.52 -11.23
CA TYR A 100 -22.09 4.77 -12.36
C TYR A 100 -23.40 4.04 -11.98
N ILE A 101 -23.45 3.50 -10.77
CA ILE A 101 -24.64 2.84 -10.23
C ILE A 101 -25.78 3.83 -10.03
N TYR A 102 -25.53 5.01 -9.43
CA TYR A 102 -26.53 6.07 -9.24
C TYR A 102 -27.15 6.49 -10.57
N SER A 103 -26.33 6.60 -11.64
CA SER A 103 -26.81 6.96 -12.99
C SER A 103 -27.83 5.96 -13.56
N LYS A 104 -27.75 4.68 -13.19
CA LYS A 104 -28.68 3.64 -13.65
C LYS A 104 -30.01 3.62 -12.91
N ILE A 105 -30.06 4.17 -11.70
CA ILE A 105 -31.24 4.10 -10.83
C ILE A 105 -31.97 5.44 -10.71
N VAL A 106 -31.50 6.51 -11.38
CA VAL A 106 -32.14 7.85 -11.33
C VAL A 106 -33.62 7.82 -11.73
N GLU A 107 -34.02 6.93 -12.64
CA GLU A 107 -35.42 6.80 -13.06
C GLU A 107 -36.32 6.29 -11.92
N GLU A 108 -35.81 5.42 -11.05
CA GLU A 108 -36.54 4.86 -9.90
C GLU A 108 -36.36 5.71 -8.63
N VAL A 109 -35.19 6.35 -8.47
CA VAL A 109 -34.78 7.09 -7.28
C VAL A 109 -34.27 8.47 -7.69
N PRO A 110 -35.15 9.50 -7.76
CA PRO A 110 -34.75 10.84 -8.21
C PRO A 110 -33.65 11.49 -7.36
N ASP A 111 -33.62 11.18 -6.06
CA ASP A 111 -32.60 11.70 -5.14
C ASP A 111 -31.18 11.16 -5.44
N ALA A 112 -31.06 10.04 -6.18
CA ALA A 112 -29.79 9.47 -6.61
C ALA A 112 -28.91 10.48 -7.37
N LYS A 113 -29.53 11.34 -8.18
CA LYS A 113 -28.82 12.37 -8.94
C LYS A 113 -28.20 13.43 -8.02
N LYS A 114 -28.86 13.75 -6.91
CA LYS A 114 -28.34 14.71 -5.93
C LYS A 114 -27.14 14.11 -5.21
N ILE A 115 -27.26 12.87 -4.73
CA ILE A 115 -26.18 12.17 -4.03
C ILE A 115 -24.96 12.05 -4.95
N ALA A 116 -25.13 11.59 -6.19
CA ALA A 116 -24.02 11.47 -7.15
C ALA A 116 -23.31 12.80 -7.43
N PHE A 117 -24.01 13.94 -7.42
CA PHE A 117 -23.39 15.26 -7.57
C PHE A 117 -22.61 15.67 -6.31
N GLU A 118 -23.15 15.36 -5.12
CA GLU A 118 -22.49 15.63 -3.84
C GLU A 118 -21.21 14.78 -3.68
N GLU A 119 -21.21 13.52 -4.16
CA GLU A 119 -20.01 12.66 -4.16
C GLU A 119 -18.86 13.20 -5.04
N ASP A 120 -19.16 13.79 -6.20
CA ASP A 120 -18.12 14.44 -7.03
C ASP A 120 -17.51 15.67 -6.32
N GLU A 121 -18.29 16.37 -5.49
CA GLU A 121 -17.75 17.43 -4.62
C GLU A 121 -16.94 16.86 -3.46
N HIS A 122 -17.31 15.70 -2.89
CA HIS A 122 -16.52 15.01 -1.87
C HIS A 122 -15.12 14.66 -2.40
N GLU A 123 -15.02 14.00 -3.57
CA GLU A 123 -13.72 13.61 -4.16
C GLU A 123 -12.79 14.82 -4.32
N LYS A 124 -13.32 15.94 -4.83
CA LYS A 124 -12.56 17.19 -5.00
C LYS A 124 -12.06 17.74 -3.67
N ASN A 125 -12.92 17.80 -2.66
CA ASN A 125 -12.55 18.27 -1.33
C ASN A 125 -11.51 17.36 -0.66
N LEU A 126 -11.58 16.05 -0.91
CA LEU A 126 -10.66 15.08 -0.36
C LEU A 126 -9.29 15.13 -1.02
N ILE A 127 -9.20 15.45 -2.32
CA ILE A 127 -7.91 15.66 -3.02
C ILE A 127 -7.04 16.70 -2.31
N ASP A 128 -7.63 17.79 -1.82
CA ASP A 128 -6.92 18.87 -1.14
C ASP A 128 -6.36 18.47 0.24
N ILE A 129 -6.91 17.39 0.84
CA ILE A 129 -6.43 16.82 2.10
C ILE A 129 -5.24 15.87 1.89
N LEU A 130 -5.00 15.39 0.67
CA LEU A 130 -4.02 14.32 0.39
C LEU A 130 -2.55 14.77 0.48
N ASP A 131 -2.26 16.01 0.87
CA ASP A 131 -0.89 16.51 1.10
C ASP A 131 -0.32 16.01 2.44
N GLU A 132 -0.35 14.68 2.65
CA GLU A 132 0.23 14.03 3.81
C GLU A 132 1.72 13.79 3.59
N GLU A 133 2.50 14.02 4.65
CA GLU A 133 3.95 13.83 4.69
C GLU A 133 4.38 12.46 4.14
N ARG A 134 3.67 11.38 4.48
CA ARG A 134 3.94 10.03 3.97
C ARG A 134 3.77 9.93 2.46
N LEU A 135 2.75 10.58 1.88
CA LEU A 135 2.51 10.58 0.43
C LEU A 135 3.66 11.28 -0.31
N LYS A 136 4.16 12.38 0.26
CA LYS A 136 5.29 13.13 -0.27
C LYS A 136 6.56 12.30 -0.39
N TYR A 137 6.86 11.46 0.61
CA TYR A 137 8.06 10.61 0.63
C TYR A 137 7.86 9.21 0.03
N VAL A 138 6.72 8.94 -0.63
CA VAL A 138 6.52 7.66 -1.33
C VAL A 138 7.63 7.39 -2.34
N GLY A 139 8.15 8.43 -3.01
CA GLY A 139 9.29 8.29 -3.92
C GLY A 139 10.52 7.67 -3.25
N SER A 140 10.99 8.28 -2.16
CA SER A 140 12.13 7.81 -1.37
C SER A 140 11.89 6.41 -0.77
N MET A 141 10.68 6.13 -0.29
CA MET A 141 10.31 4.78 0.18
C MET A 141 10.40 3.73 -0.93
N VAL A 142 9.89 4.05 -2.14
CA VAL A 142 9.94 3.14 -3.30
C VAL A 142 11.37 2.88 -3.71
N LEU A 143 12.19 3.92 -3.72
CA LEU A 143 13.58 3.82 -4.09
C LEU A 143 14.32 2.85 -3.16
N GLY A 144 14.25 3.06 -1.84
CA GLY A 144 14.94 2.21 -0.86
C GLY A 144 14.45 0.76 -0.88
N LEU A 145 13.14 0.53 -1.04
CA LEU A 145 12.58 -0.82 -1.10
C LEU A 145 12.93 -1.54 -2.40
N SER A 146 12.81 -0.87 -3.55
CA SER A 146 13.07 -1.51 -4.86
C SER A 146 14.54 -1.87 -5.02
N ASP A 147 15.44 -0.99 -4.57
CA ASP A 147 16.88 -1.22 -4.61
C ASP A 147 17.28 -2.40 -3.72
N ALA A 148 16.84 -2.41 -2.46
CA ALA A 148 17.08 -3.51 -1.53
C ALA A 148 16.54 -4.84 -2.06
N LEU A 149 15.33 -4.86 -2.62
CA LEU A 149 14.75 -6.08 -3.17
C LEU A 149 15.60 -6.65 -4.30
N VAL A 150 16.10 -5.82 -5.21
CA VAL A 150 16.89 -6.29 -6.35
C VAL A 150 18.30 -6.69 -5.92
N GLU A 151 19.00 -5.82 -5.20
CA GLU A 151 20.40 -6.00 -4.80
C GLU A 151 20.58 -7.16 -3.80
N ILE A 152 19.78 -7.16 -2.72
CA ILE A 152 19.95 -8.11 -1.62
C ILE A 152 19.39 -9.47 -1.99
N SER A 153 18.26 -9.55 -2.72
CA SER A 153 17.78 -10.86 -3.17
C SER A 153 18.75 -11.53 -4.14
N GLY A 154 19.35 -10.78 -5.07
CA GLY A 154 20.37 -11.28 -5.98
C GLY A 154 21.62 -11.76 -5.24
N THR A 155 22.10 -10.95 -4.30
CA THR A 155 23.27 -11.29 -3.48
C THR A 155 23.00 -12.54 -2.62
N LEU A 156 21.90 -12.59 -1.88
CA LEU A 156 21.55 -13.74 -1.04
C LEU A 156 21.30 -15.00 -1.87
N ALA A 157 20.67 -14.88 -3.05
CA ALA A 157 20.47 -16.01 -3.95
C ALA A 157 21.80 -16.60 -4.43
N GLY A 158 22.74 -15.76 -4.90
CA GLY A 158 24.08 -16.21 -5.29
C GLY A 158 24.85 -16.85 -4.13
N LEU A 159 24.86 -16.20 -2.96
CA LEU A 159 25.54 -16.69 -1.77
C LEU A 159 24.95 -18.00 -1.23
N SER A 160 23.63 -18.19 -1.34
CA SER A 160 22.96 -19.42 -0.89
C SER A 160 23.54 -20.67 -1.54
N PHE A 161 23.89 -20.59 -2.82
CA PHE A 161 24.47 -21.72 -3.54
C PHE A 161 25.99 -21.76 -3.48
N ALA A 162 26.64 -20.59 -3.42
CA ALA A 162 28.08 -20.53 -3.24
C ALA A 162 28.48 -21.20 -1.90
N LEU A 163 27.82 -20.80 -0.81
CA LEU A 163 28.19 -21.14 0.56
C LEU A 163 27.42 -22.34 1.13
N GLN A 164 26.19 -22.59 0.65
CA GLN A 164 25.31 -23.69 1.12
C GLN A 164 25.13 -23.77 2.65
N ASN A 165 25.32 -22.63 3.33
CA ASN A 165 25.30 -22.54 4.79
C ASN A 165 24.55 -21.28 5.20
N ASN A 166 23.38 -21.47 5.82
CA ASN A 166 22.51 -20.35 6.20
C ASN A 166 23.17 -19.31 7.10
N ARG A 167 24.04 -19.71 8.03
CA ARG A 167 24.72 -18.75 8.92
C ARG A 167 25.72 -17.89 8.17
N LEU A 168 26.46 -18.48 7.22
CA LEU A 168 27.40 -17.71 6.40
C LEU A 168 26.64 -16.76 5.47
N VAL A 169 25.55 -17.23 4.86
CA VAL A 169 24.68 -16.39 4.01
C VAL A 169 24.07 -15.25 4.82
N ALA A 170 23.56 -15.53 6.03
CA ALA A 170 23.00 -14.51 6.91
C ALA A 170 24.08 -13.51 7.37
N LEU A 171 25.28 -13.97 7.74
CA LEU A 171 26.39 -13.10 8.11
C LEU A 171 26.75 -12.13 6.98
N SER A 172 26.95 -12.65 5.76
CA SER A 172 27.22 -11.85 4.58
C SER A 172 26.06 -10.89 4.28
N GLY A 173 24.82 -11.38 4.37
CA GLY A 173 23.61 -10.58 4.18
C GLY A 173 23.51 -9.41 5.15
N ILE A 174 23.79 -9.62 6.44
CA ILE A 174 23.73 -8.57 7.46
C ILE A 174 24.78 -7.50 7.19
N ILE A 175 26.03 -7.91 6.93
CA ILE A 175 27.13 -6.98 6.68
C ILE A 175 26.86 -6.16 5.41
N THR A 176 26.55 -6.83 4.29
CA THR A 176 26.25 -6.18 3.03
C THR A 176 24.99 -5.31 3.14
N GLY A 177 23.93 -5.82 3.76
CA GLY A 177 22.66 -5.11 3.90
C GLY A 177 22.75 -3.85 4.76
N ILE A 178 23.48 -3.86 5.87
CA ILE A 178 23.71 -2.65 6.69
C ILE A 178 24.57 -1.64 5.92
N SER A 179 25.64 -2.09 5.27
CA SER A 179 26.51 -1.23 4.47
C SER A 179 25.74 -0.57 3.32
N ALA A 180 24.94 -1.34 2.59
CA ALA A 180 24.12 -0.87 1.49
C ALA A 180 23.00 0.07 1.98
N THR A 181 22.37 -0.22 3.12
CA THR A 181 21.39 0.69 3.76
C THR A 181 22.00 2.06 4.01
N LEU A 182 23.18 2.11 4.65
CA LEU A 182 23.87 3.37 4.96
C LEU A 182 24.30 4.11 3.70
N SER A 183 24.81 3.38 2.70
CA SER A 183 25.17 3.91 1.39
C SER A 183 23.95 4.55 0.70
N MET A 184 22.83 3.83 0.64
CA MET A 184 21.62 4.28 -0.05
C MET A 184 20.96 5.47 0.66
N ALA A 185 20.91 5.46 2.00
CA ALA A 185 20.45 6.61 2.76
C ALA A 185 21.34 7.84 2.54
N SER A 186 22.67 7.65 2.50
CA SER A 186 23.61 8.75 2.23
C SER A 186 23.46 9.31 0.82
N SER A 187 23.31 8.43 -0.18
CA SER A 187 23.10 8.81 -1.58
C SER A 187 21.79 9.60 -1.77
N GLU A 188 20.70 9.15 -1.16
CA GLU A 188 19.42 9.89 -1.19
C GLU A 188 19.55 11.26 -0.51
N TYR A 189 20.25 11.33 0.63
CA TYR A 189 20.46 12.60 1.32
C TYR A 189 21.22 13.60 0.44
N LEU A 190 22.30 13.14 -0.21
CA LEU A 190 23.10 13.96 -1.11
C LEU A 190 22.31 14.40 -2.34
N SER A 191 21.54 13.48 -2.95
CA SER A 191 20.68 13.78 -4.11
C SER A 191 19.61 14.81 -3.76
N ALA A 192 18.83 14.56 -2.69
CA ALA A 192 17.77 15.46 -2.26
C ALA A 192 18.32 16.85 -1.86
N LYS A 193 19.51 16.91 -1.25
CA LYS A 193 20.18 18.17 -0.93
C LYS A 193 20.66 18.91 -2.18
N ALA A 194 21.15 18.20 -3.19
CA ALA A 194 21.55 18.78 -4.47
C ALA A 194 20.34 19.34 -5.24
N ASP A 195 19.19 18.68 -5.14
CA ASP A 195 17.92 19.12 -5.73
C ASP A 195 17.23 20.26 -4.94
N GLY A 196 17.83 20.72 -3.85
CA GLY A 196 17.32 21.82 -3.03
C GLY A 196 16.15 21.44 -2.12
N ASP A 197 15.92 20.15 -1.86
CA ASP A 197 14.90 19.71 -0.90
C ASP A 197 15.29 20.11 0.53
N LYS A 198 14.50 21.02 1.12
CA LYS A 198 14.65 21.48 2.50
C LYS A 198 14.55 20.34 3.53
N ASN A 199 14.00 19.19 3.14
CA ASN A 199 13.81 18.03 3.99
C ASN A 199 14.63 16.81 3.55
N ALA A 200 15.80 17.01 2.92
CA ALA A 200 16.68 15.93 2.46
C ALA A 200 16.95 14.83 3.52
N PHE A 201 17.08 15.21 4.81
CA PHE A 201 17.26 14.24 5.89
C PHE A 201 16.04 13.32 6.10
N LYS A 202 14.83 13.82 5.87
CA LYS A 202 13.62 13.00 5.96
C LYS A 202 13.56 12.03 4.79
N SER A 203 13.82 12.49 3.57
CA SER A 203 13.87 11.65 2.36
C SER A 203 14.85 10.49 2.55
N SER A 204 16.08 10.78 2.99
CA SER A 204 17.07 9.75 3.28
C SER A 204 16.69 8.80 4.41
N SER A 205 16.03 9.30 5.45
CA SER A 205 15.54 8.45 6.55
C SER A 205 14.47 7.47 6.07
N TYR A 206 13.52 7.92 5.24
CA TYR A 206 12.51 7.03 4.66
C TYR A 206 13.16 5.97 3.75
N THR A 207 14.11 6.35 2.90
CA THR A 207 14.87 5.41 2.06
C THR A 207 15.61 4.38 2.91
N GLY A 208 16.40 4.83 3.89
CA GLY A 208 17.20 3.95 4.76
C GLY A 208 16.34 3.01 5.61
N ILE A 209 15.26 3.50 6.21
CA ILE A 209 14.34 2.66 6.99
C ILE A 209 13.71 1.60 6.10
N MET A 210 13.24 1.98 4.90
CA MET A 210 12.62 1.00 4.00
C MET A 210 13.61 -0.04 3.49
N TYR A 211 14.84 0.38 3.18
CA TYR A 211 15.91 -0.53 2.80
C TYR A 211 16.20 -1.51 3.95
N LEU A 212 16.39 -1.02 5.18
CA LEU A 212 16.72 -1.83 6.35
C LEU A 212 15.61 -2.85 6.69
N ILE A 213 14.34 -2.43 6.63
CA ILE A 213 13.21 -3.33 6.84
C ILE A 213 13.24 -4.45 5.81
N THR A 214 13.45 -4.11 4.54
CA THR A 214 13.52 -5.08 3.44
C THR A 214 14.66 -6.07 3.66
N VAL A 215 15.88 -5.57 3.91
CA VAL A 215 17.07 -6.38 4.26
C VAL A 215 16.76 -7.37 5.38
N THR A 216 16.16 -6.86 6.46
CA THR A 216 15.84 -7.68 7.65
C THR A 216 14.87 -8.81 7.29
N LEU A 217 13.82 -8.51 6.53
CA LEU A 217 12.84 -9.51 6.07
C LEU A 217 13.46 -10.55 5.14
N LEU A 218 14.39 -10.16 4.27
CA LEU A 218 15.05 -11.08 3.34
C LEU A 218 16.08 -11.99 4.01
N ILE A 219 16.75 -11.52 5.07
CA ILE A 219 17.73 -12.31 5.82
C ILE A 219 17.04 -13.26 6.80
N LEU A 220 15.85 -12.89 7.31
CA LEU A 220 15.14 -13.62 8.36
C LEU A 220 15.02 -15.15 8.11
N PRO A 221 14.68 -15.65 6.90
CA PRO A 221 14.65 -17.08 6.64
C PRO A 221 15.98 -17.78 6.92
N TYR A 222 17.11 -17.16 6.59
CA TYR A 222 18.45 -17.73 6.82
C TYR A 222 18.84 -17.73 8.31
N LEU A 223 18.18 -16.92 9.14
CA LEU A 223 18.36 -16.96 10.60
C LEU A 223 17.47 -18.03 11.26
N ILE A 224 16.32 -18.34 10.67
CA ILE A 224 15.33 -19.27 11.23
C ILE A 224 15.64 -20.72 10.82
N TYR A 225 15.96 -20.98 9.56
CA TYR A 225 16.16 -22.35 9.07
C TYR A 225 17.54 -22.91 9.46
N PRO A 226 17.64 -24.21 9.82
CA PRO A 226 18.92 -24.87 10.11
C PRO A 226 19.91 -24.78 8.94
N ASN A 227 21.22 -24.82 9.24
CA ASN A 227 22.29 -24.62 8.25
C ASN A 227 22.17 -25.48 6.99
N ASN A 228 21.75 -26.74 7.15
CA ASN A 228 21.70 -27.72 6.06
C ASN A 228 20.48 -27.53 5.14
N HIS A 229 19.57 -26.61 5.49
CA HIS A 229 18.30 -26.36 4.83
C HIS A 229 18.31 -25.03 4.06
N TYR A 230 19.41 -24.74 3.35
CA TYR A 230 19.58 -23.48 2.63
C TYR A 230 18.60 -23.28 1.47
N LEU A 231 18.17 -24.37 0.82
CA LEU A 231 17.15 -24.32 -0.22
C LEU A 231 15.79 -23.86 0.33
N TYR A 232 15.40 -24.31 1.53
CA TYR A 232 14.16 -23.86 2.16
C TYR A 232 14.22 -22.38 2.57
N ALA A 233 15.36 -21.92 3.07
CA ALA A 233 15.60 -20.51 3.36
C ALA A 233 15.50 -19.64 2.10
N LEU A 234 16.13 -20.09 1.01
CA LEU A 234 16.08 -19.42 -0.29
C LEU A 234 14.66 -19.32 -0.85
N ILE A 235 13.91 -20.44 -0.91
CA ILE A 235 12.53 -20.44 -1.40
C ILE A 235 11.66 -19.50 -0.56
N THR A 236 11.82 -19.56 0.76
CA THR A 236 11.08 -18.66 1.68
C THR A 236 11.44 -17.19 1.42
N MET A 237 12.73 -16.88 1.22
CA MET A 237 13.18 -15.53 0.88
C MET A 237 12.57 -15.05 -0.44
N LEU A 238 12.55 -15.88 -1.49
CA LEU A 238 11.92 -15.53 -2.77
C LEU A 238 10.41 -15.31 -2.63
N CYS A 239 9.71 -16.10 -1.81
CA CYS A 239 8.31 -15.86 -1.50
C CYS A 239 8.12 -14.51 -0.78
N ILE A 240 9.01 -14.16 0.15
CA ILE A 240 9.00 -12.86 0.83
C ILE A 240 9.23 -11.72 -0.18
N VAL A 241 10.18 -11.86 -1.12
CA VAL A 241 10.41 -10.88 -2.20
C VAL A 241 9.11 -10.61 -2.97
N VAL A 242 8.47 -11.67 -3.48
CA VAL A 242 7.22 -11.53 -4.25
C VAL A 242 6.11 -10.92 -3.40
N PHE A 243 6.02 -11.29 -2.13
CA PHE A 243 5.03 -10.74 -1.20
C PHE A 243 5.23 -9.24 -0.93
N ILE A 244 6.49 -8.82 -0.70
CA ILE A 244 6.83 -7.40 -0.51
C ILE A 244 6.51 -6.63 -1.79
N ILE A 245 6.90 -7.13 -2.97
CA ILE A 245 6.59 -6.50 -4.27
C ILE A 245 5.08 -6.35 -4.44
N PHE A 246 4.30 -7.40 -4.16
CA PHE A 246 2.84 -7.37 -4.26
C PHE A 246 2.23 -6.27 -3.38
N PHE A 247 2.54 -6.30 -2.09
CA PHE A 247 1.97 -5.39 -1.12
C PHE A 247 2.38 -3.94 -1.38
N PHE A 248 3.65 -3.71 -1.70
CA PHE A 248 4.15 -2.37 -1.94
C PHE A 248 3.69 -1.81 -3.29
N THR A 249 3.59 -2.64 -4.33
CA THR A 249 2.98 -2.23 -5.59
C THR A 249 1.51 -1.87 -5.40
N TYR A 250 0.79 -2.64 -4.58
CA TYR A 250 -0.60 -2.31 -4.22
C TYR A 250 -0.67 -0.95 -3.51
N TYR A 251 0.21 -0.73 -2.52
CA TYR A 251 0.28 0.54 -1.80
C TYR A 251 0.50 1.73 -2.77
N ILE A 252 1.48 1.65 -3.67
CA ILE A 252 1.75 2.71 -4.64
C ILE A 252 0.58 2.88 -5.62
N SER A 253 0.01 1.77 -6.08
CA SER A 253 -1.10 1.77 -7.05
C SER A 253 -2.29 2.54 -6.51
N VAL A 254 -2.63 2.31 -5.24
CA VAL A 254 -3.68 3.05 -4.53
C VAL A 254 -3.25 4.50 -4.25
N ALA A 255 -2.06 4.71 -3.69
CA ALA A 255 -1.60 6.02 -3.28
C ALA A 255 -1.43 7.01 -4.45
N LYS A 256 -1.02 6.51 -5.62
CA LYS A 256 -0.75 7.32 -6.82
C LYS A 256 -1.74 7.10 -7.97
N SER A 257 -2.79 6.30 -7.77
CA SER A 257 -3.76 5.93 -8.82
C SER A 257 -3.11 5.35 -10.08
N LEU A 258 -2.13 4.46 -9.90
CA LEU A 258 -1.33 3.86 -10.99
C LEU A 258 -1.76 2.42 -11.28
N PRO A 259 -1.58 1.89 -12.51
CA PRO A 259 -2.02 0.55 -12.86
C PRO A 259 -1.21 -0.53 -12.13
N PHE A 260 -1.85 -1.23 -11.18
CA PHE A 260 -1.24 -2.27 -10.36
C PHE A 260 -0.55 -3.38 -11.17
N LYS A 261 -1.31 -4.03 -12.08
CA LYS A 261 -0.84 -5.24 -12.79
C LYS A 261 0.45 -5.00 -13.56
N LYS A 262 0.54 -3.87 -14.29
CA LYS A 262 1.70 -3.51 -15.09
C LYS A 262 2.94 -3.34 -14.21
N ARG A 263 2.82 -2.54 -13.14
CA ARG A 263 3.93 -2.28 -12.22
C ARG A 263 4.38 -3.51 -11.45
N PHE A 264 3.44 -4.35 -11.04
CA PHE A 264 3.74 -5.58 -10.32
C PHE A 264 4.58 -6.51 -11.19
N LEU A 265 4.16 -6.72 -12.44
CA LEU A 265 4.89 -7.55 -13.40
C LEU A 265 6.26 -6.98 -13.74
N GLU A 266 6.39 -5.66 -13.89
CA GLU A 266 7.67 -4.99 -14.11
C GLU A 266 8.64 -5.22 -12.93
N MET A 267 8.23 -4.90 -11.70
CA MET A 267 9.09 -5.06 -10.52
C MET A 267 9.43 -6.52 -10.21
N ALA A 268 8.43 -7.42 -10.28
CA ALA A 268 8.65 -8.84 -10.07
C ALA A 268 9.55 -9.42 -11.15
N GLY A 269 9.33 -9.05 -12.42
CA GLY A 269 10.15 -9.47 -13.54
C GLY A 269 11.61 -9.05 -13.39
N ILE A 270 11.87 -7.79 -13.07
CA ILE A 270 13.23 -7.27 -12.84
C ILE A 270 13.88 -8.00 -11.66
N SER A 271 13.22 -8.06 -10.50
CA SER A 271 13.79 -8.63 -9.28
C SER A 271 14.11 -10.12 -9.43
N LEU A 272 13.19 -10.90 -10.00
CA LEU A 272 13.39 -12.34 -10.22
C LEU A 272 14.45 -12.61 -11.30
N THR A 273 14.52 -11.77 -12.33
CA THR A 273 15.56 -11.89 -13.37
C THR A 273 16.94 -11.62 -12.78
N VAL A 274 17.10 -10.54 -12.01
CA VAL A 274 18.37 -10.23 -11.35
C VAL A 274 18.75 -11.35 -10.38
N ALA A 275 17.81 -11.86 -9.57
CA ALA A 275 18.06 -12.99 -8.69
C ALA A 275 18.53 -14.25 -9.46
N GLY A 276 17.90 -14.55 -10.60
CA GLY A 276 18.30 -15.65 -11.47
C GLY A 276 19.69 -15.47 -12.10
N ILE A 277 20.03 -14.27 -12.54
CA ILE A 277 21.35 -13.97 -13.10
C ILE A 277 22.42 -14.02 -12.00
N SER A 278 22.19 -13.39 -10.85
CA SER A 278 23.10 -13.42 -9.71
C SER A 278 23.33 -14.84 -9.19
N PHE A 279 22.31 -15.70 -9.25
CA PHE A 279 22.43 -17.12 -9.00
C PHE A 279 23.44 -17.80 -9.94
N LEU A 280 23.31 -17.59 -11.26
CA LEU A 280 24.25 -18.15 -12.25
C LEU A 280 25.67 -17.64 -12.02
N VAL A 281 25.83 -16.34 -11.72
CA VAL A 281 27.14 -15.76 -11.39
C VAL A 281 27.72 -16.41 -10.15
N GLY A 282 26.93 -16.62 -9.08
CA GLY A 282 27.38 -17.28 -7.86
C GLY A 282 27.91 -18.70 -8.11
N LEU A 283 27.25 -19.47 -8.97
CA LEU A 283 27.71 -20.80 -9.38
C LEU A 283 29.04 -20.75 -10.15
N LEU A 284 29.16 -19.85 -11.13
CA LEU A 284 30.37 -19.70 -11.93
C LEU A 284 31.56 -19.27 -11.07
N VAL A 285 31.35 -18.34 -10.15
CA VAL A 285 32.40 -17.87 -9.23
C VAL A 285 32.86 -18.98 -8.29
N LYS A 286 31.94 -19.78 -7.75
CA LYS A 286 32.29 -20.95 -6.92
C LYS A 286 33.18 -21.93 -7.69
N GLN A 287 32.78 -22.27 -8.92
CA GLN A 287 33.53 -23.20 -9.77
C GLN A 287 34.91 -22.64 -10.14
N PHE A 288 35.00 -21.35 -10.47
CA PHE A 288 36.25 -20.73 -10.90
C PHE A 288 37.25 -20.54 -9.76
N LEU A 289 36.78 -20.18 -8.55
CA LEU A 289 37.64 -19.96 -7.39
C LEU A 289 38.01 -21.26 -6.66
N GLY A 290 37.46 -22.42 -7.06
CA GLY A 290 37.74 -23.69 -6.41
C GLY A 290 37.31 -23.75 -4.94
N ILE A 291 36.25 -23.02 -4.60
CA ILE A 291 35.74 -22.94 -3.23
C ILE A 291 34.87 -24.18 -2.97
N ASP A 292 35.45 -25.20 -2.37
CA ASP A 292 34.74 -26.32 -1.74
C ASP A 292 34.53 -25.99 -0.25
N ILE A 293 33.31 -25.60 0.10
CA ILE A 293 32.84 -25.41 1.48
C ILE A 293 31.84 -26.52 1.80
#